data_AF-G7VC12-F1
#
_entry.id   AF-G7VC12-F1
#
_cell.length_a   1.000
_cell.length_b   1.000
_cell.length_c   1.000
_cell.angle_alpha   90.00
_cell.angle_beta   90.00
_cell.angle_gamma   90.00
#
_symmetry.space_group_name_H-M   'P 1'
#
loop_
_entity.id
_entity.type
_entity.pdbx_description
1 polymer ?
#
loop_
_entity_poly.entity_id
_entity_poly.type
_entity_poly.pdbx_seq_one_letter_code
_entity_poly.pdbx_strand_id
1 'polypeptide(L)'
;MSEHVFEALSHPVRRKILQLLAERPRLYSELMEGAGVDSPTLAFHLKKLAGLVEKNEKGFYQLTDAGERAVKIIKEVEGVRPVEPAAPRAEDILLHDRALLKIDNALLELARREGRRIRIQDVAIVEVGKDVDPKLFYEVVEEIRDVGVVKTPRELRPYVEVKVRDVALVTTGGVLTSALKLGLEALTYLSPLKAFRAVRGPLREVYRGEFKHNGALQLEVAGGRVKLSRGPNFVVARCRSEDDFEIAEGRIAVENCEVEAKAEGLERLVLEVAGGYVSVEADLKVLKAEVTGGAVEMDVAAAPGRIDVEAAGGAFGGRIRYQPFDGESVINVEAAGGVVELELGLPEEVGFNAVSNVAGGVARLPPPRAGRRGTVTLNAEVAGGVVEARLA
;
A
#
# COMPACT_ATOMS: atom_id res chain seq x y z
N MET A 1 -42.04 28.76 -7.68
CA MET A 1 -40.70 28.20 -7.99
C MET A 1 -40.72 27.71 -9.42
N SER A 2 -39.72 28.05 -10.24
CA SER A 2 -39.69 27.61 -11.64
C SER A 2 -39.44 26.11 -11.75
N GLU A 3 -40.11 25.46 -12.70
CA GLU A 3 -40.00 24.02 -13.03
C GLU A 3 -38.54 23.57 -13.23
N HIS A 4 -37.71 24.49 -13.75
CA HIS A 4 -36.27 24.30 -13.98
C HIS A 4 -35.44 24.06 -12.71
N VAL A 5 -35.82 24.58 -11.54
CA VAL A 5 -35.07 24.36 -10.29
C VAL A 5 -35.27 22.94 -9.79
N PHE A 6 -36.49 22.40 -9.85
CA PHE A 6 -36.75 21.02 -9.43
C PHE A 6 -36.12 20.00 -10.40
N GLU A 7 -36.17 20.25 -11.71
CA GLU A 7 -35.49 19.40 -12.70
C GLU A 7 -33.97 19.44 -12.51
N ALA A 8 -33.38 20.60 -12.23
CA ALA A 8 -31.95 20.74 -11.95
C ALA A 8 -31.52 19.95 -10.69
N LEU A 9 -32.32 19.98 -9.62
CA LEU A 9 -31.99 19.39 -8.32
C LEU A 9 -32.27 17.87 -8.23
N SER A 10 -33.04 17.29 -9.13
CA SER A 10 -33.45 15.87 -9.08
C SER A 10 -32.33 14.86 -9.34
N HIS A 11 -31.17 15.29 -9.86
CA HIS A 11 -30.08 14.38 -10.24
C HIS A 11 -28.82 14.57 -9.37
N PRO A 12 -28.22 13.48 -8.85
CA PRO A 12 -27.10 13.56 -7.90
C PRO A 12 -25.88 14.29 -8.48
N VAL A 13 -25.54 14.06 -9.75
CA VAL A 13 -24.43 14.77 -10.42
C VAL A 13 -24.66 16.28 -10.48
N ARG A 14 -25.89 16.73 -10.73
CA ARG A 14 -26.20 18.17 -10.78
C ARG A 14 -26.12 18.82 -9.41
N ARG A 15 -26.60 18.12 -8.36
CA ARG A 15 -26.42 18.57 -6.96
C ARG A 15 -24.94 18.66 -6.60
N LYS A 16 -24.14 17.68 -7.01
CA LYS A 16 -22.69 17.68 -6.78
C LYS A 16 -21.99 18.84 -7.48
N ILE A 17 -22.34 19.14 -8.73
CA ILE A 17 -21.82 20.31 -9.47
C ILE A 17 -22.16 21.61 -8.74
N LEU A 18 -23.41 21.79 -8.31
CA LEU A 18 -23.83 22.99 -7.56
C LEU A 18 -23.11 23.13 -6.22
N GLN A 19 -22.88 22.02 -5.49
CA GLN A 19 -22.13 22.01 -4.24
C GLN A 19 -20.65 22.40 -4.45
N LEU A 20 -20.00 21.86 -5.49
CA LEU A 20 -18.61 22.18 -5.83
C LEU A 20 -18.43 23.66 -6.19
N LEU A 21 -19.42 24.25 -6.87
CA LEU A 21 -19.42 25.66 -7.25
C LEU A 21 -19.80 26.59 -6.09
N ALA A 22 -20.48 26.08 -5.06
CA ALA A 22 -20.74 26.82 -3.83
C ALA A 22 -19.48 27.01 -2.97
N GLU A 23 -18.45 26.18 -3.16
CA GLU A 23 -17.15 26.33 -2.49
C GLU A 23 -16.30 27.41 -3.16
N ARG A 24 -16.19 27.37 -4.49
CA ARG A 24 -15.51 28.37 -5.32
C ARG A 24 -15.86 28.20 -6.81
N PRO A 25 -15.62 29.22 -7.66
CA PRO A 25 -15.62 29.05 -9.10
C PRO A 25 -14.59 28.00 -9.57
N ARG A 26 -14.95 27.23 -10.60
CA ARG A 26 -14.15 26.08 -11.07
C ARG A 26 -14.07 26.01 -12.59
N LEU A 27 -12.98 25.50 -13.12
CA LEU A 27 -12.82 25.20 -14.54
C LEU A 27 -13.68 24.01 -14.96
N TYR A 28 -13.93 23.88 -16.27
CA TYR A 28 -14.68 22.75 -16.82
C TYR A 28 -14.06 21.40 -16.43
N SER A 29 -12.72 21.30 -16.49
CA SER A 29 -11.98 20.10 -16.10
C SER A 29 -12.12 19.79 -14.61
N GLU A 30 -12.09 20.81 -13.74
CA GLU A 30 -12.27 20.65 -12.30
C GLU A 30 -13.70 20.19 -11.94
N LEU A 31 -14.71 20.64 -12.70
CA LEU A 31 -16.09 20.15 -12.54
C LEU A 31 -16.25 18.71 -13.04
N MET A 32 -15.54 18.34 -14.11
CA MET A 32 -15.55 16.99 -14.68
C MET A 32 -14.98 15.99 -13.68
N GLU A 33 -13.82 16.34 -13.11
CA GLU A 33 -13.16 15.56 -12.06
C GLU A 33 -13.98 15.52 -10.77
N GLY A 34 -14.41 16.68 -10.25
CA GLY A 34 -15.12 16.76 -8.98
C GLY A 34 -16.50 16.11 -8.99
N ALA A 35 -17.17 16.08 -10.14
CA ALA A 35 -18.46 15.42 -10.31
C ALA A 35 -18.33 13.95 -10.78
N GLY A 36 -17.12 13.51 -11.17
CA GLY A 36 -16.84 12.12 -11.58
C GLY A 36 -17.53 11.71 -12.88
N VAL A 37 -17.64 12.60 -13.86
CA VAL A 37 -18.31 12.35 -15.15
C VAL A 37 -17.40 12.68 -16.32
N ASP A 38 -17.66 12.13 -17.50
CA ASP A 38 -16.90 12.48 -18.73
C ASP A 38 -17.35 13.83 -19.32
N SER A 39 -16.61 14.33 -20.32
CA SER A 39 -16.90 15.63 -20.93
C SER A 39 -18.28 15.71 -21.59
N PRO A 40 -18.74 14.74 -22.43
CA PRO A 40 -20.09 14.77 -22.98
C PRO A 40 -21.19 14.82 -21.90
N THR A 41 -21.01 14.06 -20.82
CA THR A 41 -21.95 14.00 -19.69
C THR A 41 -21.95 15.30 -18.89
N LEU A 42 -20.78 15.90 -18.64
CA LEU A 42 -20.71 17.21 -17.99
C LEU A 42 -21.36 18.31 -18.84
N ALA A 43 -21.12 18.32 -20.15
CA ALA A 43 -21.76 19.27 -21.06
C ALA A 43 -23.30 19.15 -21.01
N PHE A 44 -23.82 17.92 -20.99
CA PHE A 44 -25.24 17.65 -20.84
C PHE A 44 -25.80 18.20 -19.51
N HIS A 45 -25.11 17.95 -18.40
CA HIS A 45 -25.55 18.43 -17.09
C HIS A 45 -25.46 19.96 -16.95
N LEU A 46 -24.40 20.60 -17.45
CA LEU A 46 -24.26 22.06 -17.44
C LEU A 46 -25.34 22.73 -18.29
N LYS A 47 -25.72 22.15 -19.43
CA LYS A 47 -26.86 22.62 -20.23
C LYS A 47 -28.18 22.57 -19.45
N LYS A 48 -28.39 21.54 -18.64
CA LYS A 48 -29.56 21.38 -17.76
C LYS A 48 -29.48 22.26 -16.50
N LEU A 49 -28.31 22.77 -16.15
CA LEU A 49 -28.08 23.73 -15.06
C LEU A 49 -28.06 25.19 -15.55
N ALA A 50 -28.37 25.44 -16.82
CA ALA A 50 -28.44 26.78 -17.39
C ALA A 50 -29.39 27.66 -16.55
N GLY A 51 -28.90 28.85 -16.16
CA GLY A 51 -29.62 29.77 -15.27
C GLY A 51 -29.30 29.59 -13.78
N LEU A 52 -28.73 28.45 -13.36
CA LEU A 52 -28.16 28.24 -12.01
C LEU A 52 -26.64 28.33 -12.01
N VAL A 53 -26.02 28.00 -13.14
CA VAL A 53 -24.58 28.05 -13.35
C VAL A 53 -24.29 28.91 -14.58
N GLU A 54 -23.29 29.76 -14.48
CA GLU A 54 -22.78 30.58 -15.58
C GLU A 54 -21.27 30.43 -15.73
N LYS A 55 -20.75 30.75 -16.92
CA LYS A 55 -19.30 30.79 -17.18
C LYS A 55 -18.86 32.24 -17.25
N ASN A 56 -17.95 32.63 -16.37
CA ASN A 56 -17.42 34.00 -16.34
C ASN A 56 -16.41 34.24 -17.46
N GLU A 57 -16.01 35.50 -17.62
CA GLU A 57 -15.10 35.97 -18.68
C GLU A 57 -13.71 35.30 -18.65
N LYS A 58 -13.29 34.81 -17.48
CA LYS A 58 -12.03 34.09 -17.28
C LYS A 58 -12.15 32.59 -17.54
N GLY A 59 -13.34 32.12 -17.93
CA GLY A 59 -13.61 30.74 -18.30
C GLY A 59 -13.95 29.80 -17.14
N PHE A 60 -14.17 30.32 -15.94
CA PHE A 60 -14.62 29.55 -14.78
C PHE A 60 -16.14 29.47 -14.73
N TYR A 61 -16.66 28.33 -14.34
CA TYR A 61 -18.06 28.15 -13.98
C TYR A 61 -18.27 28.63 -12.54
N GLN A 62 -19.37 29.33 -12.30
CA GLN A 62 -19.78 29.86 -11.01
C GLN A 62 -21.31 29.79 -10.85
N LEU A 63 -21.79 29.86 -9.61
CA LEU A 63 -23.23 29.93 -9.34
C LEU A 63 -23.77 31.31 -9.70
N THR A 64 -24.98 31.34 -10.24
CA THR A 64 -25.80 32.56 -10.28
C THR A 64 -26.51 32.74 -8.93
N ASP A 65 -27.13 33.90 -8.71
CA ASP A 65 -27.99 34.13 -7.52
C ASP A 65 -29.07 33.04 -7.36
N ALA A 66 -29.60 32.54 -8.47
CA ALA A 66 -30.56 31.44 -8.47
C ALA A 66 -29.90 30.10 -8.09
N GLY A 67 -28.66 29.86 -8.54
CA GLY A 67 -27.84 28.71 -8.14
C GLY A 67 -27.52 28.69 -6.65
N GLU A 68 -27.17 29.84 -6.06
CA GLU A 68 -26.92 29.93 -4.62
C GLU A 68 -28.16 29.62 -3.78
N ARG A 69 -29.33 30.13 -4.18
CA ARG A 69 -30.60 29.79 -3.54
C ARG A 69 -30.93 28.30 -3.69
N ALA A 70 -30.65 27.70 -4.84
CA ALA A 70 -30.85 26.27 -5.06
C ALA A 70 -29.98 25.43 -4.12
N VAL A 71 -28.72 25.82 -3.87
CA VAL A 71 -27.82 25.12 -2.93
C VAL A 71 -28.32 25.19 -1.49
N LYS A 72 -28.89 26.32 -1.05
CA LYS A 72 -29.49 26.43 0.29
C LYS A 72 -30.63 25.42 0.48
N ILE A 73 -31.48 25.28 -0.53
CA ILE A 73 -32.57 24.29 -0.54
C ILE A 73 -32.02 22.85 -0.49
N ILE A 74 -30.95 22.52 -1.25
CA ILE A 74 -30.29 21.20 -1.17
C ILE A 74 -29.86 20.90 0.26
N LYS A 75 -29.21 21.86 0.93
CA LYS A 75 -28.69 21.70 2.30
C LYS A 75 -29.81 21.49 3.32
N GLU A 76 -30.95 22.15 3.14
CA GLU A 76 -32.12 22.01 4.01
C GLU A 76 -32.84 20.67 3.81
N VAL A 77 -32.94 20.18 2.57
CA VAL A 77 -33.66 18.93 2.23
C VAL A 77 -32.81 17.68 2.51
N GLU A 78 -31.49 17.73 2.33
CA GLU A 78 -30.61 16.56 2.52
C GLU A 78 -30.22 16.31 3.99
N GLY A 79 -30.67 17.12 4.95
CA GLY A 79 -30.48 16.86 6.39
C GLY A 79 -29.01 16.78 6.86
N VAL A 80 -28.06 17.16 5.99
CA VAL A 80 -26.64 17.26 6.32
C VAL A 80 -26.39 18.66 6.86
N ARG A 81 -26.23 18.79 8.17
CA ARG A 81 -25.78 20.05 8.78
C ARG A 81 -24.44 20.45 8.13
N PRO A 82 -24.30 21.67 7.61
CA PRO A 82 -22.99 22.20 7.27
C PRO A 82 -22.15 22.19 8.55
N VAL A 83 -20.94 21.63 8.48
CA VAL A 83 -19.92 21.96 9.46
C VAL A 83 -19.62 23.44 9.24
N GLU A 84 -20.11 24.29 10.14
CA GLU A 84 -19.69 25.68 10.20
C GLU A 84 -18.15 25.70 10.37
N PRO A 85 -17.41 26.50 9.58
CA PRO A 85 -16.01 26.73 9.89
C PRO A 85 -15.97 27.51 11.21
N ALA A 86 -15.73 26.79 12.31
CA ALA A 86 -15.42 27.42 13.58
C ALA A 86 -14.17 28.30 13.38
N ALA A 87 -14.21 29.50 13.96
CA ALA A 87 -13.14 30.50 13.97
C ALA A 87 -11.75 29.86 14.16
N PRO A 88 -10.67 30.43 13.56
CA PRO A 88 -9.36 29.79 13.50
C PRO A 88 -8.84 29.57 14.92
N ARG A 89 -8.93 28.32 15.39
CA ARG A 89 -8.23 27.86 16.58
C ARG A 89 -6.80 27.54 16.17
N ALA A 90 -5.85 27.85 17.06
CA ALA A 90 -4.41 27.73 16.86
C ALA A 90 -4.04 26.47 16.08
N GLU A 91 -3.20 26.64 15.05
CA GLU A 91 -2.83 25.62 14.05
C GLU A 91 -2.72 24.23 14.68
N ASP A 92 -3.64 23.33 14.28
CA ASP A 92 -3.65 21.93 14.70
C ASP A 92 -2.21 21.37 14.54
N ILE A 93 -1.71 20.64 15.53
CA ILE A 93 -0.42 19.96 15.48
C ILE A 93 -0.53 18.85 14.43
N LEU A 94 0.15 19.01 13.30
CA LEU A 94 0.21 17.99 12.26
C LEU A 94 1.42 17.07 12.49
N LEU A 95 1.16 15.81 12.83
CA LEU A 95 2.16 14.76 12.95
C LEU A 95 2.15 13.92 11.68
N HIS A 96 3.24 14.00 10.90
CA HIS A 96 3.36 13.36 9.59
C HIS A 96 4.77 12.82 9.31
N ASP A 97 4.89 12.02 8.24
CA ASP A 97 6.13 11.44 7.72
C ASP A 97 6.91 10.62 8.75
N ARG A 98 6.21 9.75 9.49
CA ARG A 98 6.83 8.90 10.51
C ARG A 98 6.59 7.42 10.22
N ALA A 99 7.64 6.63 10.34
CA ALA A 99 7.52 5.16 10.31
C ALA A 99 6.76 4.65 11.55
N LEU A 100 7.02 5.23 12.73
CA LEU A 100 6.35 4.89 13.98
C LEU A 100 6.06 6.15 14.78
N LEU A 101 4.80 6.36 15.16
CA LEU A 101 4.35 7.44 16.05
C LEU A 101 3.71 6.85 17.30
N LYS A 102 4.26 7.17 18.47
CA LYS A 102 3.64 6.80 19.75
C LYS A 102 2.83 7.97 20.30
N ILE A 103 1.60 7.70 20.71
CA ILE A 103 0.70 8.65 21.38
C ILE A 103 0.64 8.28 22.87
N ASP A 104 1.10 9.17 23.73
CA ASP A 104 1.04 9.03 25.18
C ASP A 104 0.38 10.26 25.83
N ASN A 105 0.11 10.21 27.13
CA ASN A 105 -0.49 11.34 27.84
C ASN A 105 0.39 12.59 27.82
N ALA A 106 1.72 12.44 27.78
CA ALA A 106 2.63 13.59 27.77
C ALA A 106 2.43 14.44 26.51
N LEU A 107 2.33 13.79 25.34
CA LEU A 107 2.02 14.44 24.07
C LEU A 107 0.63 15.10 24.09
N LEU A 108 -0.38 14.40 24.59
CA LEU A 108 -1.76 14.89 24.59
C LEU A 108 -1.95 16.06 25.56
N GLU A 109 -1.35 15.99 26.75
CA GLU A 109 -1.37 17.09 27.71
C GLU A 109 -0.66 18.32 27.19
N LEU A 110 0.48 18.16 26.49
CA LEU A 110 1.19 19.27 25.85
C LEU A 110 0.27 19.98 24.85
N ALA A 111 -0.34 19.22 23.95
CA ALA A 111 -1.28 19.76 22.97
C ALA A 111 -2.49 20.46 23.63
N ARG A 112 -3.07 19.86 24.68
CA ARG A 112 -4.18 20.47 25.43
C ARG A 112 -3.77 21.77 26.11
N ARG A 113 -2.58 21.82 26.74
CA ARG A 113 -2.04 23.03 27.38
C ARG A 113 -1.82 24.17 26.39
N GLU A 114 -1.44 23.82 25.16
CA GLU A 114 -1.29 24.78 24.06
C GLU A 114 -2.63 25.17 23.41
N GLY A 115 -3.75 24.54 23.81
CA GLY A 115 -5.05 24.76 23.19
C GLY A 115 -5.13 24.27 21.75
N ARG A 116 -4.26 23.32 21.36
CA ARG A 116 -4.12 22.79 20.01
C ARG A 116 -4.67 21.37 19.94
N ARG A 117 -5.18 21.00 18.78
CA ARG A 117 -5.60 19.63 18.50
C ARG A 117 -4.56 18.94 17.62
N ILE A 118 -4.50 17.62 17.69
CA ILE A 118 -3.53 16.80 16.94
C ILE A 118 -4.22 16.19 15.73
N ARG A 119 -3.60 16.33 14.57
CA ARG A 119 -3.90 15.57 13.36
C ARG A 119 -2.72 14.66 13.03
N ILE A 120 -3.01 13.42 12.70
CA ILE A 120 -2.01 12.41 12.34
C ILE A 120 -2.24 12.04 10.88
N GLN A 121 -1.21 12.18 10.05
CA GLN A 121 -1.26 11.93 8.60
C GLN A 121 0.00 11.21 8.12
N ASP A 122 -0.08 10.37 7.09
CA ASP A 122 1.09 9.76 6.43
C ASP A 122 2.06 9.06 7.42
N VAL A 123 1.50 8.27 8.34
CA VAL A 123 2.26 7.49 9.32
C VAL A 123 2.09 6.00 9.05
N ALA A 124 3.19 5.25 9.00
CA ALA A 124 3.09 3.80 8.76
C ALA A 124 2.45 3.07 9.95
N ILE A 125 2.88 3.38 11.19
CA ILE A 125 2.33 2.78 12.42
C ILE A 125 2.10 3.86 13.49
N VAL A 126 0.88 3.91 14.04
CA VAL A 126 0.53 4.71 15.22
C VAL A 126 0.28 3.77 16.39
N GLU A 127 0.97 3.98 17.51
CA GLU A 127 0.76 3.22 18.75
C GLU A 127 0.22 4.13 19.85
N VAL A 128 -1.02 3.89 20.27
CA VAL A 128 -1.64 4.56 21.43
C VAL A 128 -1.21 3.82 22.71
N GLY A 129 -0.66 4.58 23.65
CA GLY A 129 -0.21 4.09 24.95
C GLY A 129 -1.34 3.48 25.78
N LYS A 130 -1.01 2.49 26.60
CA LYS A 130 -1.98 1.81 27.49
C LYS A 130 -2.52 2.70 28.60
N ASP A 131 -1.76 3.73 28.94
CA ASP A 131 -2.00 4.70 29.99
C ASP A 131 -2.78 5.92 29.52
N VAL A 132 -3.06 6.05 28.21
CA VAL A 132 -3.74 7.22 27.63
C VAL A 132 -5.17 7.39 28.18
N ASP A 133 -5.50 8.59 28.66
CA ASP A 133 -6.86 8.92 29.10
C ASP A 133 -7.83 9.02 27.90
N PRO A 134 -8.96 8.30 27.89
CA PRO A 134 -9.89 8.30 26.75
C PRO A 134 -10.55 9.65 26.43
N LYS A 135 -10.87 10.44 27.46
CA LYS A 135 -11.47 11.76 27.27
C LYS A 135 -10.44 12.73 26.71
N LEU A 136 -9.23 12.69 27.26
CA LEU A 136 -8.11 13.50 26.78
C LEU A 136 -7.77 13.17 25.32
N PHE A 137 -7.73 11.88 24.97
CA PHE A 137 -7.54 11.44 23.58
C PHE A 137 -8.64 11.99 22.68
N TYR A 138 -9.90 11.82 23.06
CA TYR A 138 -11.05 12.25 22.25
C TYR A 138 -11.12 13.77 22.06
N GLU A 139 -10.70 14.53 23.07
CA GLU A 139 -10.63 15.99 23.06
C GLU A 139 -9.49 16.51 22.16
N VAL A 140 -8.30 15.91 22.30
CA VAL A 140 -7.07 16.44 21.70
C VAL A 140 -6.83 15.89 20.30
N VAL A 141 -7.06 14.60 20.07
CA VAL A 141 -6.87 14.00 18.74
C VAL A 141 -8.08 14.33 17.87
N GLU A 142 -7.85 15.13 16.83
CA GLU A 142 -8.89 15.53 15.90
C GLU A 142 -9.12 14.48 14.83
N GLU A 143 -8.05 13.93 14.26
CA GLU A 143 -8.10 13.06 13.10
C GLU A 143 -6.85 12.17 12.99
N ILE A 144 -7.06 10.90 12.63
CA ILE A 144 -6.01 9.96 12.24
C ILE A 144 -6.32 9.53 10.83
N ARG A 145 -5.49 9.95 9.89
CA ARG A 145 -5.74 9.75 8.46
C ARG A 145 -4.53 9.21 7.74
N ASP A 146 -4.75 8.42 6.70
CA ASP A 146 -3.70 7.93 5.82
C ASP A 146 -2.61 7.15 6.61
N VAL A 147 -3.05 6.26 7.50
CA VAL A 147 -2.19 5.48 8.39
C VAL A 147 -2.27 3.98 8.07
N GLY A 148 -1.11 3.32 7.98
CA GLY A 148 -1.07 1.86 7.78
C GLY A 148 -1.72 1.10 8.93
N VAL A 149 -1.15 1.19 10.12
CA VAL A 149 -1.63 0.45 11.31
C VAL A 149 -1.81 1.38 12.50
N VAL A 150 -2.97 1.32 13.15
CA VAL A 150 -3.21 1.94 14.45
C VAL A 150 -3.34 0.85 15.52
N LYS A 151 -2.37 0.79 16.42
CA LYS A 151 -2.38 -0.09 17.58
C LYS A 151 -2.92 0.68 18.78
N THR A 152 -4.02 0.22 19.36
CA THR A 152 -4.67 0.87 20.49
C THR A 152 -5.06 -0.13 21.59
N PRO A 153 -5.06 0.23 22.88
CA PRO A 153 -5.67 -0.58 23.93
C PRO A 153 -7.15 -0.82 23.67
N ARG A 154 -7.69 -1.93 24.19
CA ARG A 154 -9.11 -2.30 24.01
C ARG A 154 -10.07 -1.22 24.50
N GLU A 155 -9.72 -0.57 25.61
CA GLU A 155 -10.51 0.46 26.28
C GLU A 155 -10.59 1.77 25.46
N LEU A 156 -9.56 2.06 24.65
CA LEU A 156 -9.48 3.27 23.83
C LEU A 156 -10.03 3.09 22.41
N ARG A 157 -10.29 1.85 22.01
CA ARG A 157 -10.74 1.52 20.65
C ARG A 157 -11.97 2.32 20.19
N PRO A 158 -13.06 2.48 20.98
CA PRO A 158 -14.22 3.25 20.54
C PRO A 158 -13.90 4.74 20.29
N TYR A 159 -12.91 5.29 20.99
CA TYR A 159 -12.48 6.68 20.85
C TYR A 159 -11.53 6.87 19.66
N VAL A 160 -10.73 5.85 19.35
CA VAL A 160 -9.86 5.82 18.16
C VAL A 160 -10.68 5.65 16.88
N GLU A 161 -11.66 4.72 16.87
CA GLU A 161 -12.44 4.38 15.67
C GLU A 161 -13.22 5.57 15.10
N VAL A 162 -13.69 6.47 15.96
CA VAL A 162 -14.43 7.68 15.54
C VAL A 162 -13.53 8.80 15.00
N LYS A 163 -12.21 8.70 15.21
CA LYS A 163 -11.20 9.68 14.73
C LYS A 163 -10.44 9.19 13.50
N VAL A 164 -10.56 7.91 13.17
CA VAL A 164 -9.86 7.24 12.07
C VAL A 164 -10.55 7.47 10.73
N ARG A 165 -9.79 7.78 9.68
CA ARG A 165 -10.24 7.87 8.29
C ARG A 165 -9.15 7.35 7.35
N ASP A 166 -9.47 6.43 6.44
CA ASP A 166 -8.47 5.86 5.51
C ASP A 166 -7.26 5.22 6.25
N VAL A 167 -7.55 4.24 7.12
CA VAL A 167 -6.57 3.50 7.91
C VAL A 167 -6.70 2.00 7.66
N ALA A 168 -5.57 1.30 7.50
CA ALA A 168 -5.62 -0.09 7.02
C ALA A 168 -6.10 -1.06 8.08
N LEU A 169 -5.57 -0.89 9.28
CA LEU A 169 -5.87 -1.78 10.39
C LEU A 169 -5.88 -1.02 11.70
N VAL A 170 -6.94 -1.22 12.49
CA VAL A 170 -6.98 -0.83 13.91
C VAL A 170 -6.96 -2.10 14.77
N THR A 171 -5.95 -2.26 15.62
CA THR A 171 -5.72 -3.52 16.39
C THR A 171 -5.49 -3.27 17.87
N THR A 172 -5.82 -4.27 18.70
CA THR A 172 -5.76 -4.20 20.17
C THR A 172 -4.90 -5.31 20.78
N GLY A 173 -3.56 -5.14 20.86
CA GLY A 173 -2.71 -6.13 21.54
C GLY A 173 -1.20 -6.07 21.27
N GLY A 174 -0.40 -6.61 22.21
CA GLY A 174 1.08 -6.64 22.24
C GLY A 174 1.74 -7.67 21.33
N VAL A 175 1.16 -7.91 20.15
CA VAL A 175 1.58 -8.97 19.24
C VAL A 175 2.42 -8.35 18.12
N LEU A 176 3.65 -7.96 18.45
CA LEU A 176 4.60 -7.38 17.50
C LEU A 176 4.88 -8.34 16.31
N THR A 177 4.54 -9.62 16.42
CA THR A 177 4.81 -10.66 15.41
C THR A 177 3.63 -10.97 14.48
N SER A 178 2.39 -10.79 14.95
CA SER A 178 1.17 -11.09 14.17
C SER A 178 0.42 -9.83 13.75
N ALA A 179 0.58 -8.71 14.45
CA ALA A 179 0.02 -7.43 14.03
C ALA A 179 0.88 -6.71 13.00
N LEU A 180 2.18 -7.04 12.89
CA LEU A 180 3.00 -6.68 11.73
C LEU A 180 2.67 -7.57 10.54
N LYS A 181 2.41 -8.88 10.74
CA LYS A 181 1.88 -9.78 9.69
C LYS A 181 0.52 -9.31 9.18
N LEU A 182 -0.46 -9.09 10.07
CA LEU A 182 -1.77 -8.51 9.72
C LEU A 182 -1.71 -7.05 9.30
N GLY A 183 -0.73 -6.28 9.77
CA GLY A 183 -0.53 -4.88 9.36
C GLY A 183 0.04 -4.77 7.96
N LEU A 184 0.99 -5.65 7.62
CA LEU A 184 1.56 -5.82 6.28
C LEU A 184 0.54 -6.45 5.32
N GLU A 185 -0.27 -7.40 5.80
CA GLU A 185 -1.42 -7.99 5.10
C GLU A 185 -2.68 -7.09 5.10
N ALA A 186 -2.75 -6.02 5.88
CA ALA A 186 -3.84 -5.03 5.80
C ALA A 186 -3.43 -3.82 4.96
N LEU A 187 -2.13 -3.48 4.96
CA LEU A 187 -1.52 -2.66 3.92
C LEU A 187 -1.74 -3.26 2.51
N THR A 188 -1.97 -4.57 2.39
CA THR A 188 -2.35 -5.21 1.11
C THR A 188 -3.85 -5.10 0.77
N TYR A 189 -4.72 -4.73 1.72
CA TYR A 189 -6.15 -4.44 1.49
C TYR A 189 -6.45 -2.94 1.34
N LEU A 190 -5.63 -2.07 1.93
CA LEU A 190 -5.59 -0.68 1.49
C LEU A 190 -4.86 -0.60 0.16
N SER A 191 -5.66 -0.58 -0.89
CA SER A 191 -5.38 0.20 -2.08
C SER A 191 -4.56 1.44 -1.69
N PRO A 192 -3.42 1.70 -2.34
CA PRO A 192 -2.48 2.73 -1.90
C PRO A 192 -3.25 4.03 -1.67
N LEU A 193 -3.13 4.52 -0.42
CA LEU A 193 -3.66 5.77 0.10
C LEU A 193 -4.05 6.76 -1.01
N LYS A 194 -5.35 7.09 -1.10
CA LYS A 194 -5.89 7.94 -2.16
C LYS A 194 -5.23 9.33 -2.21
N ALA A 195 -4.53 9.75 -1.16
CA ALA A 195 -3.72 10.97 -1.12
C ALA A 195 -2.47 10.93 -2.01
N PHE A 196 -1.81 9.77 -2.18
CA PHE A 196 -0.66 9.63 -3.10
C PHE A 196 -1.06 9.61 -4.59
N ARG A 197 -2.34 9.34 -4.89
CA ARG A 197 -2.91 9.45 -6.26
C ARG A 197 -3.25 10.88 -6.66
N ALA A 198 -3.47 11.79 -5.70
CA ALA A 198 -3.88 13.16 -6.00
C ALA A 198 -2.75 14.03 -6.61
N VAL A 199 -1.49 13.62 -6.44
CA VAL A 199 -0.31 14.33 -7.00
C VAL A 199 0.18 13.69 -8.31
N ARG A 200 -0.19 12.43 -8.58
CA ARG A 200 0.30 11.68 -9.75
C ARG A 200 -0.86 10.87 -10.35
N GLY A 201 -1.31 11.27 -11.54
CA GLY A 201 -2.53 10.82 -12.24
C GLY A 201 -2.79 9.30 -12.35
N PRO A 202 -3.92 8.90 -12.97
CA PRO A 202 -4.35 7.51 -13.01
C PRO A 202 -3.34 6.64 -13.76
N LEU A 203 -3.08 5.42 -13.26
CA LEU A 203 -2.33 4.41 -13.99
C LEU A 203 -3.08 4.06 -15.28
N ARG A 204 -2.36 3.99 -16.38
CA ARG A 204 -2.86 3.57 -17.69
C ARG A 204 -2.13 2.30 -18.10
N GLU A 205 -2.80 1.45 -18.87
CA GLU A 205 -2.13 0.31 -19.48
C GLU A 205 -1.11 0.81 -20.49
N VAL A 206 0.17 0.58 -20.22
CA VAL A 206 1.29 0.96 -21.08
C VAL A 206 1.84 -0.24 -21.84
N TYR A 207 1.61 -1.45 -21.31
CA TYR A 207 1.98 -2.69 -21.97
C TYR A 207 0.94 -3.78 -21.74
N ARG A 208 0.65 -4.51 -22.81
CA ARG A 208 -0.12 -5.75 -22.78
C ARG A 208 0.39 -6.65 -23.90
N GLY A 209 1.01 -7.75 -23.53
CA GLY A 209 1.54 -8.65 -24.54
C GLY A 209 2.26 -9.85 -23.99
N GLU A 210 2.58 -10.75 -24.90
CA GLU A 210 3.47 -11.87 -24.63
C GLU A 210 4.92 -11.39 -24.44
N PHE A 211 5.74 -12.21 -23.80
CA PHE A 211 7.18 -11.95 -23.69
C PHE A 211 7.96 -13.26 -23.74
N LYS A 212 9.26 -13.15 -24.04
CA LYS A 212 10.17 -14.30 -24.11
C LYS A 212 11.18 -14.20 -22.98
N HIS A 213 11.57 -15.34 -22.42
CA HIS A 213 12.55 -15.40 -21.34
C HIS A 213 13.53 -16.58 -21.45
N ASN A 214 13.31 -17.56 -22.34
CA ASN A 214 14.21 -18.71 -22.54
C ASN A 214 14.61 -19.43 -21.22
N GLY A 215 13.69 -19.53 -20.26
CA GLY A 215 13.96 -20.12 -18.95
C GLY A 215 14.67 -19.20 -17.95
N ALA A 216 15.00 -17.95 -18.27
CA ALA A 216 15.62 -17.00 -17.35
C ALA A 216 14.95 -15.62 -17.38
N LEU A 217 14.61 -15.07 -16.22
CA LEU A 217 14.01 -13.74 -16.09
C LEU A 217 14.81 -12.90 -15.09
N GLN A 218 15.20 -11.70 -15.50
CA GLN A 218 15.63 -10.62 -14.62
C GLN A 218 14.45 -9.67 -14.39
N LEU A 219 14.10 -9.44 -13.13
CA LEU A 219 13.02 -8.57 -12.72
C LEU A 219 13.56 -7.47 -11.80
N GLU A 220 13.58 -6.25 -12.30
CA GLU A 220 14.04 -5.06 -11.58
C GLU A 220 12.84 -4.22 -11.14
N VAL A 221 12.75 -3.92 -9.84
CA VAL A 221 11.58 -3.25 -9.25
C VAL A 221 12.00 -2.08 -8.36
N ALA A 222 11.70 -0.88 -8.81
CA ALA A 222 11.90 0.38 -8.08
C ALA A 222 10.56 1.01 -7.69
N GLY A 223 9.78 0.30 -6.87
CA GLY A 223 8.48 0.76 -6.36
C GLY A 223 7.29 0.19 -7.12
N GLY A 224 6.10 0.45 -6.60
CA GLY A 224 4.85 -0.09 -7.15
C GLY A 224 4.54 -1.51 -6.67
N ARG A 225 3.80 -2.26 -7.49
CA ARG A 225 3.34 -3.63 -7.19
C ARG A 225 3.61 -4.52 -8.38
N VAL A 226 4.34 -5.60 -8.17
CA VAL A 226 4.61 -6.61 -9.18
C VAL A 226 4.12 -7.96 -8.70
N LYS A 227 3.33 -8.65 -9.53
CA LYS A 227 2.94 -10.03 -9.30
C LYS A 227 3.44 -10.89 -10.45
N LEU A 228 4.32 -11.84 -10.15
CA LEU A 228 4.71 -12.92 -11.06
C LEU A 228 3.98 -14.20 -10.64
N SER A 229 3.24 -14.82 -11.55
CA SER A 229 2.52 -16.07 -11.27
C SER A 229 2.70 -17.11 -12.37
N ARG A 230 2.37 -18.37 -12.09
CA ARG A 230 2.43 -19.44 -13.10
C ARG A 230 1.40 -19.21 -14.20
N GLY A 231 1.81 -19.35 -15.46
CA GLY A 231 0.89 -19.34 -16.60
C GLY A 231 1.58 -18.96 -17.92
N PRO A 232 0.80 -18.83 -19.01
CA PRO A 232 1.34 -18.45 -20.31
C PRO A 232 2.12 -17.14 -20.23
N ASN A 233 3.26 -17.08 -20.92
CA ASN A 233 4.19 -15.95 -20.89
C ASN A 233 3.53 -14.65 -21.37
N PHE A 234 3.00 -13.87 -20.42
CA PHE A 234 2.18 -12.70 -20.69
C PHE A 234 2.33 -11.66 -19.59
N VAL A 235 2.36 -10.39 -19.96
CA VAL A 235 2.50 -9.27 -19.02
C VAL A 235 1.43 -8.23 -19.30
N VAL A 236 0.86 -7.69 -18.23
CA VAL A 236 0.07 -6.46 -18.23
C VAL A 236 0.75 -5.47 -17.30
N ALA A 237 1.13 -4.32 -17.83
CA ALA A 237 1.74 -3.24 -17.06
C ALA A 237 0.85 -2.00 -17.08
N ARG A 238 0.55 -1.47 -15.89
CA ARG A 238 -0.17 -0.23 -15.70
C ARG A 238 0.72 0.79 -15.00
N CYS A 239 1.09 1.83 -15.71
CA CYS A 239 2.04 2.84 -15.27
C CYS A 239 1.49 4.25 -15.49
N ARG A 240 2.20 5.27 -15.02
CA ARG A 240 1.81 6.67 -15.27
C ARG A 240 2.46 7.20 -16.54
N SER A 241 3.74 6.87 -16.73
CA SER A 241 4.47 7.05 -17.98
C SER A 241 4.70 5.71 -18.67
N GLU A 242 4.87 5.72 -19.98
CA GLU A 242 5.38 4.55 -20.71
C GLU A 242 6.84 4.26 -20.34
N ASP A 243 7.61 5.31 -19.99
CA ASP A 243 9.02 5.20 -19.57
C ASP A 243 9.21 4.48 -18.21
N ASP A 244 8.13 4.34 -17.43
CA ASP A 244 8.15 3.67 -16.12
C ASP A 244 8.21 2.13 -16.24
N PHE A 245 8.10 1.59 -17.46
CA PHE A 245 8.09 0.15 -17.74
C PHE A 245 8.93 -0.20 -18.96
N GLU A 246 9.93 -1.04 -18.75
CA GLU A 246 10.76 -1.58 -19.83
C GLU A 246 10.62 -3.10 -19.89
N ILE A 247 10.52 -3.62 -21.11
CA ILE A 247 10.49 -5.06 -21.36
C ILE A 247 11.41 -5.43 -22.51
N ALA A 248 12.21 -6.46 -22.27
CA ALA A 248 13.06 -7.09 -23.26
C ALA A 248 13.04 -8.62 -23.07
N GLU A 249 13.71 -9.34 -23.96
CA GLU A 249 13.83 -10.78 -23.83
C GLU A 249 14.57 -11.15 -22.53
N GLY A 250 13.86 -11.83 -21.62
CA GLY A 250 14.38 -12.24 -20.32
C GLY A 250 14.56 -11.10 -19.31
N ARG A 251 14.05 -9.90 -19.57
CA ARG A 251 14.16 -8.76 -18.63
C ARG A 251 12.87 -7.95 -18.56
N ILE A 252 12.47 -7.61 -17.34
CA ILE A 252 11.39 -6.67 -17.04
C ILE A 252 11.92 -5.68 -16.00
N ALA A 253 11.83 -4.38 -16.29
CA ALA A 253 12.14 -3.32 -15.34
C ALA A 253 10.89 -2.48 -15.07
N VAL A 254 10.67 -2.14 -13.79
CA VAL A 254 9.43 -1.52 -13.32
C VAL A 254 9.72 -0.39 -12.34
N GLU A 255 9.16 0.79 -12.60
CA GLU A 255 9.21 1.94 -11.69
C GLU A 255 7.81 2.39 -11.31
N ASN A 256 7.41 2.22 -10.05
CA ASN A 256 6.12 2.72 -9.53
C ASN A 256 4.85 2.28 -10.30
N CYS A 257 4.90 1.16 -11.01
CA CYS A 257 3.77 0.61 -11.76
C CYS A 257 2.98 -0.47 -10.98
N GLU A 258 1.84 -0.86 -11.55
CA GLU A 258 1.14 -2.10 -11.21
C GLU A 258 1.34 -3.09 -12.37
N VAL A 259 2.10 -4.16 -12.12
CA VAL A 259 2.47 -5.16 -13.13
C VAL A 259 1.99 -6.54 -12.72
N GLU A 260 1.28 -7.20 -13.62
CA GLU A 260 0.91 -8.61 -13.52
C GLU A 260 1.61 -9.37 -14.64
N ALA A 261 2.56 -10.22 -14.27
CA ALA A 261 3.30 -11.10 -15.15
C ALA A 261 2.90 -12.56 -14.89
N LYS A 262 2.80 -13.33 -15.96
CA LYS A 262 2.66 -14.77 -15.93
C LYS A 262 3.81 -15.40 -16.69
N ALA A 263 4.45 -16.41 -16.10
CA ALA A 263 5.52 -17.14 -16.75
C ALA A 263 5.39 -18.64 -16.52
N GLU A 264 5.80 -19.41 -17.52
CA GLU A 264 5.91 -20.87 -17.45
C GLU A 264 7.29 -21.32 -17.94
N GLY A 265 7.78 -22.45 -17.44
CA GLY A 265 9.10 -22.97 -17.81
C GLY A 265 10.26 -22.06 -17.38
N LEU A 266 10.06 -21.22 -16.35
CA LEU A 266 11.13 -20.44 -15.75
C LEU A 266 12.05 -21.40 -14.98
N GLU A 267 13.36 -21.28 -15.16
CA GLU A 267 14.36 -22.06 -14.42
C GLU A 267 15.21 -21.17 -13.52
N ARG A 268 15.45 -19.93 -13.96
CA ARG A 268 16.25 -18.92 -13.28
C ARG A 268 15.47 -17.63 -13.10
N LEU A 269 15.43 -17.12 -11.88
CA LEU A 269 14.92 -15.78 -11.59
C LEU A 269 16.03 -14.96 -10.91
N VAL A 270 16.31 -13.78 -11.45
CA VAL A 270 17.10 -12.73 -10.80
C VAL A 270 16.12 -11.62 -10.44
N LEU A 271 16.02 -11.28 -9.17
CA LEU A 271 15.08 -10.32 -8.64
C LEU A 271 15.86 -9.21 -7.94
N GLU A 272 15.68 -7.96 -8.36
CA GLU A 272 16.29 -6.79 -7.76
C GLU A 272 15.19 -5.84 -7.28
N VAL A 273 15.09 -5.61 -5.98
CA VAL A 273 14.00 -4.84 -5.37
C VAL A 273 14.56 -3.69 -4.53
N ALA A 274 14.40 -2.48 -5.05
CA ALA A 274 14.72 -1.25 -4.32
C ALA A 274 13.54 -0.77 -3.46
N GLY A 275 12.30 -1.09 -3.87
CA GLY A 275 11.08 -0.68 -3.15
C GLY A 275 9.81 -1.27 -3.76
N GLY A 276 8.68 -1.07 -3.07
CA GLY A 276 7.38 -1.62 -3.49
C GLY A 276 7.08 -2.99 -2.91
N TYR A 277 6.12 -3.70 -3.52
CA TYR A 277 5.75 -5.06 -3.14
C TYR A 277 5.84 -6.00 -4.34
N VAL A 278 6.56 -7.11 -4.17
CA VAL A 278 6.73 -8.15 -5.19
C VAL A 278 6.19 -9.47 -4.66
N SER A 279 5.25 -10.07 -5.38
CA SER A 279 4.76 -11.43 -5.11
C SER A 279 5.18 -12.35 -6.26
N VAL A 280 5.82 -13.47 -5.93
CA VAL A 280 6.31 -14.44 -6.91
C VAL A 280 5.78 -15.83 -6.62
N GLU A 281 5.09 -16.42 -7.58
CA GLU A 281 4.74 -17.84 -7.64
C GLU A 281 5.37 -18.48 -8.87
N ALA A 282 6.38 -19.33 -8.69
CA ALA A 282 7.12 -19.94 -9.79
C ALA A 282 7.74 -21.29 -9.39
N ASP A 283 8.13 -22.06 -10.41
CA ASP A 283 9.00 -23.22 -10.23
C ASP A 283 10.40 -22.80 -10.64
N LEU A 284 11.43 -23.03 -9.81
CA LEU A 284 12.77 -22.49 -10.04
C LEU A 284 13.86 -23.50 -9.66
N LYS A 285 14.96 -23.49 -10.42
CA LYS A 285 16.24 -24.15 -10.07
C LYS A 285 17.22 -23.16 -9.46
N VAL A 286 17.22 -21.94 -9.97
CA VAL A 286 18.11 -20.87 -9.51
C VAL A 286 17.32 -19.62 -9.18
N LEU A 287 17.51 -19.09 -7.98
CA LEU A 287 16.96 -17.83 -7.54
C LEU A 287 18.10 -16.96 -7.04
N LYS A 288 18.19 -15.73 -7.53
CA LYS A 288 18.96 -14.66 -6.89
C LYS A 288 18.01 -13.52 -6.57
N ALA A 289 17.91 -13.12 -5.30
CA ALA A 289 17.06 -12.02 -4.87
C ALA A 289 17.88 -11.00 -4.08
N GLU A 290 17.94 -9.77 -4.56
CA GLU A 290 18.58 -8.64 -3.90
C GLU A 290 17.50 -7.66 -3.46
N VAL A 291 17.37 -7.46 -2.15
CA VAL A 291 16.35 -6.61 -1.53
C VAL A 291 17.05 -5.49 -0.76
N THR A 292 17.00 -4.29 -1.34
CA THR A 292 17.49 -3.07 -0.69
C THR A 292 16.37 -2.37 0.09
N GLY A 293 15.11 -2.51 -0.38
CA GLY A 293 13.93 -1.94 0.25
C GLY A 293 12.64 -2.55 -0.29
N GLY A 294 11.51 -2.24 0.35
CA GLY A 294 10.21 -2.86 0.02
C GLY A 294 9.99 -4.23 0.66
N ALA A 295 9.03 -4.98 0.11
CA ALA A 295 8.66 -6.29 0.60
C ALA A 295 8.54 -7.30 -0.55
N VAL A 296 9.15 -8.47 -0.37
CA VAL A 296 9.08 -9.59 -1.31
C VAL A 296 8.39 -10.76 -0.62
N GLU A 297 7.41 -11.35 -1.28
CA GLU A 297 6.75 -12.57 -0.88
C GLU A 297 6.90 -13.61 -2.00
N MET A 298 7.51 -14.75 -1.68
CA MET A 298 7.75 -15.83 -2.62
C MET A 298 7.07 -17.12 -2.17
N ASP A 299 6.41 -17.80 -3.11
CA ASP A 299 6.00 -19.18 -2.98
C ASP A 299 6.52 -19.98 -4.18
N VAL A 300 7.62 -20.71 -3.97
CA VAL A 300 8.33 -21.40 -5.03
C VAL A 300 8.38 -22.90 -4.82
N ALA A 301 8.14 -23.64 -5.90
CA ALA A 301 8.56 -25.03 -5.96
C ALA A 301 10.01 -25.06 -6.44
N ALA A 302 10.92 -25.48 -5.57
CA ALA A 302 12.34 -25.49 -5.86
C ALA A 302 12.76 -26.87 -6.38
N ALA A 303 13.46 -26.86 -7.50
CA ALA A 303 14.31 -27.96 -7.92
C ALA A 303 15.68 -27.85 -7.21
N PRO A 304 16.46 -28.95 -7.15
CA PRO A 304 17.81 -28.91 -6.59
C PRO A 304 18.66 -27.89 -7.34
N GLY A 305 19.31 -26.99 -6.61
CA GLY A 305 20.06 -25.90 -7.23
C GLY A 305 20.58 -24.90 -6.22
N ARG A 306 20.45 -23.61 -6.54
CA ARG A 306 20.98 -22.52 -5.72
C ARG A 306 19.95 -21.43 -5.53
N ILE A 307 19.74 -21.03 -4.28
CA ILE A 307 18.94 -19.88 -3.90
C ILE A 307 19.85 -18.93 -3.14
N ASP A 308 20.04 -17.73 -3.67
CA ASP A 308 20.81 -16.66 -3.05
C ASP A 308 19.85 -15.51 -2.72
N VAL A 309 19.77 -15.11 -1.45
CA VAL A 309 18.93 -14.01 -0.97
C VAL A 309 19.80 -13.03 -0.21
N GLU A 310 19.88 -11.80 -0.70
CA GLU A 310 20.61 -10.69 -0.08
C GLU A 310 19.60 -9.62 0.35
N ALA A 311 19.54 -9.32 1.64
CA ALA A 311 18.65 -8.34 2.22
C ALA A 311 19.45 -7.26 2.96
N ALA A 312 19.87 -6.22 2.23
CA ALA A 312 20.50 -5.03 2.79
C ALA A 312 19.47 -4.11 3.50
N GLY A 313 18.19 -4.28 3.18
CA GLY A 313 17.05 -3.62 3.81
C GLY A 313 15.74 -4.33 3.44
N GLY A 314 14.61 -3.72 3.76
CA GLY A 314 13.29 -4.30 3.43
C GLY A 314 13.01 -5.66 4.09
N ALA A 315 12.05 -6.38 3.53
CA ALA A 315 11.62 -7.69 4.01
C ALA A 315 11.50 -8.71 2.87
N PHE A 316 12.03 -9.91 3.10
CA PHE A 316 11.87 -11.07 2.22
C PHE A 316 11.17 -12.19 2.99
N GLY A 317 10.02 -12.62 2.51
CA GLY A 317 9.32 -13.82 2.96
C GLY A 317 9.32 -14.87 1.86
N GLY A 318 9.75 -16.10 2.15
CA GLY A 318 9.83 -17.16 1.16
C GLY A 318 9.33 -18.50 1.67
N ARG A 319 8.31 -19.05 1.00
CA ARG A 319 7.93 -20.46 1.11
C ARG A 319 8.60 -21.24 -0.02
N ILE A 320 9.47 -22.18 0.33
CA ILE A 320 10.26 -22.96 -0.62
C ILE A 320 9.92 -24.44 -0.44
N ARG A 321 9.38 -25.07 -1.48
CA ARG A 321 8.94 -26.47 -1.45
C ARG A 321 9.80 -27.33 -2.36
N TYR A 322 10.50 -28.31 -1.79
CA TYR A 322 11.29 -29.28 -2.54
C TYR A 322 10.51 -30.57 -2.78
N GLN A 323 10.73 -31.19 -3.93
CA GLN A 323 10.38 -32.60 -4.17
C GLN A 323 11.57 -33.52 -3.83
N PRO A 324 11.37 -34.84 -3.64
CA PRO A 324 12.49 -35.74 -3.39
C PRO A 324 13.55 -35.66 -4.51
N PHE A 325 14.81 -35.52 -4.11
CA PHE A 325 15.93 -35.44 -5.04
C PHE A 325 17.19 -36.12 -4.48
N ASP A 326 18.13 -36.44 -5.36
CA ASP A 326 19.47 -36.92 -5.02
C ASP A 326 20.49 -35.78 -5.23
N GLY A 327 21.53 -35.70 -4.40
CA GLY A 327 22.56 -34.65 -4.46
C GLY A 327 22.36 -33.49 -3.48
N GLU A 328 22.90 -32.32 -3.79
CA GLU A 328 22.92 -31.15 -2.90
C GLU A 328 22.17 -29.96 -3.50
N SER A 329 21.50 -29.19 -2.64
CA SER A 329 20.92 -27.87 -2.94
C SER A 329 21.39 -26.87 -1.89
N VAL A 330 21.67 -25.64 -2.30
CA VAL A 330 22.24 -24.61 -1.41
C VAL A 330 21.32 -23.40 -1.35
N ILE A 331 21.09 -22.90 -0.13
CA ILE A 331 20.40 -21.65 0.13
C ILE A 331 21.39 -20.74 0.85
N ASN A 332 21.84 -19.66 0.21
CA ASN A 332 22.64 -18.62 0.84
C ASN A 332 21.74 -17.44 1.17
N VAL A 333 21.85 -16.94 2.40
CA VAL A 333 21.10 -15.79 2.89
C VAL A 333 22.08 -14.81 3.51
N GLU A 334 22.10 -13.57 3.02
CA GLU A 334 22.81 -12.47 3.64
C GLU A 334 21.81 -11.42 4.12
N ALA A 335 21.90 -11.02 5.39
CA ALA A 335 21.03 -10.01 5.98
C ALA A 335 21.85 -8.90 6.64
N ALA A 336 22.05 -7.80 5.90
CA ALA A 336 22.80 -6.62 6.31
C ALA A 336 21.86 -5.47 6.74
N GLY A 337 20.85 -5.77 7.56
CA GLY A 337 19.85 -4.81 8.05
C GLY A 337 18.41 -5.10 7.62
N GLY A 338 18.22 -5.96 6.61
CA GLY A 338 16.91 -6.46 6.21
C GLY A 338 16.39 -7.63 7.05
N VAL A 339 15.16 -8.04 6.78
CA VAL A 339 14.50 -9.20 7.41
C VAL A 339 14.27 -10.28 6.38
N VAL A 340 14.67 -11.51 6.68
CA VAL A 340 14.44 -12.71 5.85
C VAL A 340 13.70 -13.76 6.69
N GLU A 341 12.48 -14.12 6.29
CA GLU A 341 11.70 -15.23 6.85
C GLU A 341 11.56 -16.34 5.79
N LEU A 342 12.03 -17.55 6.10
CA LEU A 342 11.95 -18.72 5.22
C LEU A 342 11.12 -19.85 5.84
N GLU A 343 10.22 -20.41 5.06
CA GLU A 343 9.48 -21.63 5.36
C GLU A 343 9.88 -22.70 4.35
N LEU A 344 10.57 -23.74 4.82
CA LEU A 344 11.14 -24.79 3.98
C LEU A 344 10.30 -26.07 4.08
N GLY A 345 9.60 -26.41 3.00
CA GLY A 345 8.93 -27.69 2.83
C GLY A 345 9.90 -28.72 2.26
N LEU A 346 10.39 -29.64 3.09
CA LEU A 346 11.36 -30.67 2.73
C LEU A 346 10.76 -32.08 2.91
N PRO A 347 10.85 -32.98 1.91
CA PRO A 347 10.48 -34.39 2.08
C PRO A 347 11.31 -35.08 3.16
N GLU A 348 10.78 -36.15 3.76
CA GLU A 348 11.47 -36.89 4.83
C GLU A 348 12.82 -37.47 4.34
N GLU A 349 12.93 -37.83 3.06
CA GLU A 349 14.14 -38.40 2.48
C GLU A 349 15.24 -37.38 2.19
N VAL A 350 14.90 -36.08 2.20
CA VAL A 350 15.84 -34.99 1.97
C VAL A 350 16.36 -34.48 3.30
N GLY A 351 17.68 -34.45 3.45
CA GLY A 351 18.36 -33.94 4.63
C GLY A 351 18.38 -32.42 4.66
N PHE A 352 18.63 -31.85 5.83
CA PHE A 352 18.76 -30.43 6.04
C PHE A 352 19.95 -30.14 6.93
N ASN A 353 20.79 -29.19 6.51
CA ASN A 353 21.85 -28.63 7.32
C ASN A 353 21.73 -27.11 7.29
N ALA A 354 22.12 -26.46 8.39
CA ALA A 354 22.13 -25.02 8.47
C ALA A 354 23.39 -24.55 9.20
N VAL A 355 24.03 -23.52 8.67
CA VAL A 355 25.18 -22.85 9.25
C VAL A 355 24.89 -21.36 9.27
N SER A 356 25.21 -20.70 10.38
CA SER A 356 25.12 -19.24 10.47
C SER A 356 26.42 -18.61 10.95
N ASN A 357 26.70 -17.42 10.43
CA ASN A 357 27.70 -16.50 10.92
C ASN A 357 27.02 -15.17 11.28
N VAL A 358 27.10 -14.76 12.54
CA VAL A 358 26.38 -13.59 13.05
C VAL A 358 27.38 -12.56 13.57
N ALA A 359 27.61 -11.52 12.77
CA ALA A 359 28.39 -10.35 13.16
C ALA A 359 27.52 -9.25 13.82
N GLY A 360 26.19 -9.41 13.79
CA GLY A 360 25.19 -8.59 14.47
C GLY A 360 23.78 -8.98 14.03
N GLY A 361 22.74 -8.70 14.82
CA GLY A 361 21.35 -9.07 14.49
C GLY A 361 20.90 -10.42 15.07
N VAL A 362 19.97 -11.10 14.40
CA VAL A 362 19.37 -12.36 14.89
C VAL A 362 19.31 -13.42 13.79
N ALA A 363 19.80 -14.62 14.10
CA ALA A 363 19.62 -15.82 13.27
C ALA A 363 18.88 -16.89 14.05
N ARG A 364 17.75 -17.38 13.53
CA ARG A 364 17.01 -18.53 14.06
C ARG A 364 16.86 -19.56 12.96
N LEU A 365 17.61 -20.65 13.06
CA LEU A 365 17.65 -21.70 12.04
C LEU A 365 17.19 -23.03 12.63
N PRO A 366 16.57 -23.92 11.82
CA PRO A 366 16.17 -25.24 12.28
C PRO A 366 17.40 -26.11 12.60
N PRO A 367 17.26 -27.09 13.51
CA PRO A 367 18.31 -28.08 13.74
C PRO A 367 18.54 -28.94 12.49
N PRO A 368 19.74 -29.51 12.32
CA PRO A 368 20.03 -30.39 11.20
C PRO A 368 19.19 -31.66 11.25
N ARG A 369 18.86 -32.19 10.08
CA ARG A 369 18.06 -33.41 9.89
C ARG A 369 18.73 -34.30 8.86
N ALA A 370 18.93 -35.57 9.18
CA ALA A 370 19.50 -36.53 8.23
C ALA A 370 18.48 -36.87 7.12
N GLY A 371 18.97 -37.03 5.89
CA GLY A 371 18.22 -37.54 4.75
C GLY A 371 18.90 -38.76 4.14
N ARG A 372 18.18 -39.49 3.29
CA ARG A 372 18.68 -40.69 2.61
C ARG A 372 19.03 -40.48 1.13
N ARG A 373 18.58 -39.38 0.53
CA ARG A 373 18.74 -39.10 -0.91
C ARG A 373 19.56 -37.85 -1.18
N GLY A 374 19.00 -36.69 -0.86
CA GLY A 374 19.63 -35.39 -1.08
C GLY A 374 19.74 -34.58 0.20
N THR A 375 20.42 -33.44 0.13
CA THR A 375 20.58 -32.50 1.26
C THR A 375 20.36 -31.07 0.81
N VAL A 376 19.62 -30.30 1.60
CA VAL A 376 19.56 -28.83 1.49
C VAL A 376 20.46 -28.22 2.57
N THR A 377 21.40 -27.37 2.15
CA THR A 377 22.28 -26.64 3.06
C THR A 377 21.93 -25.16 3.04
N LEU A 378 21.57 -24.60 4.20
CA LEU A 378 21.32 -23.17 4.38
C LEU A 378 22.53 -22.50 5.04
N ASN A 379 23.13 -21.54 4.35
CA ASN A 379 24.19 -20.68 4.89
C ASN A 379 23.60 -19.29 5.16
N ALA A 380 23.65 -18.82 6.40
CA ALA A 380 23.15 -17.50 6.78
C ALA A 380 24.27 -16.59 7.30
N GLU A 381 24.49 -15.47 6.63
CA GLU A 381 25.37 -14.39 7.07
C GLU A 381 24.52 -13.22 7.57
N VAL A 382 24.68 -12.83 8.84
CA VAL A 382 23.85 -11.80 9.47
C VAL A 382 24.71 -10.70 10.06
N ALA A 383 24.55 -9.49 9.50
CA ALA A 383 25.25 -8.27 9.87
C ALA A 383 24.23 -7.15 10.14
N GLY A 384 23.47 -7.27 11.24
CA GLY A 384 22.51 -6.26 11.70
C GLY A 384 21.06 -6.50 11.29
N GLY A 385 20.78 -7.54 10.48
CA GLY A 385 19.44 -7.95 10.07
C GLY A 385 18.84 -9.07 10.92
N VAL A 386 17.77 -9.66 10.39
CA VAL A 386 17.11 -10.84 10.97
C VAL A 386 16.97 -11.93 9.92
N VAL A 387 17.41 -13.13 10.23
CA VAL A 387 17.15 -14.34 9.44
C VAL A 387 16.41 -15.33 10.33
N GLU A 388 15.20 -15.71 9.92
CA GLU A 388 14.44 -16.76 10.57
C GLU A 388 14.03 -17.81 9.53
N ALA A 389 14.42 -19.05 9.75
CA ALA A 389 14.06 -20.18 8.91
C ALA A 389 13.35 -21.25 9.75
N ARG A 390 12.31 -21.86 9.18
CA ARG A 390 11.55 -22.96 9.80
C ARG A 390 11.35 -24.07 8.78
N LEU A 391 11.34 -25.32 9.25
CA LEU A 391 10.87 -26.45 8.46
C LEU A 391 9.35 -26.53 8.59
N ALA A 392 8.65 -26.72 7.47
CA ALA A 392 7.19 -26.83 7.40
C ALA A 392 6.68 -28.23 7.76
#